data_AF-A0AAD1IYP3-F1
#
_entry.id   AF-A0AAD1IYP3-F1
#
_cell.length_a   1.000
_cell.length_b   1.000
_cell.length_c   1.000
_cell.angle_alpha   90.00
_cell.angle_beta   90.00
_cell.angle_gamma   90.00
#
_symmetry.space_group_name_H-M   'P 1'
#
loop_
_entity.id
_entity.type
_entity.pdbx_description
1 polymer ?
#
loop_
_entity_poly.entity_id
_entity_poly.type
_entity_poly.pdbx_seq_one_letter_code
_entity_poly.pdbx_strand_id
1 'polypeptide(L)'
;MVNYDLPWNPNRIEQRFGRIHRIGQKNVCQLWNMVARDTREGEVFRRLLDKIQEQRAAYGGKVFDVLGTPMVNIKLADLLRDAIRYGEREEVRQRMQKTIDAGIVEGLQELIADHALTHDVLPPDDLDKLREEMEEARARRLQPHFIRDAFTEAFRQLGGRIDTREKERYEITHVPPRIRESTRAPIARRYHRVSFDLTKLEGPGVERAELLAPGHPLHDAVLRLTVDRLQDALEHGTVLEADNIEEPSLLVGVLNAVRDATGTTIARGFGYVVTDAKGAVVDAGPAPYLDYKSPVGPRIEDESWLAQAEATATSWVIAHQLPSFAEHAVSRRTTEYERLTAAVKERLGREISRLETEASRTDSAAEDGRRVRTSGDALRRRADDLIARLELRLAQIDRQLRMNPLPPRIVSAALVMPAPTANSGPSTPVDAANRKAIERRGIEAVLAAERSLGRTPVEQPFNNPGFDILSERAGDVNLRIEVRARITGADTFTITRTEVLLALNAAPNHRLALVSVHPDGPHLDEVRYIANVFSGSEPAWLNEFGVVSQNLSWTHYWETGSAPF
;
A
#
# COMPACT_ATOMS: atom_id res chain seq x y z
N MET A 1 -29.22 2.84 -9.96
CA MET A 1 -29.97 1.65 -9.49
C MET A 1 -31.43 2.01 -9.39
N VAL A 2 -32.32 1.11 -9.80
CA VAL A 2 -33.77 1.26 -9.69
C VAL A 2 -34.31 0.09 -8.86
N ASN A 3 -35.00 0.38 -7.76
CA ASN A 3 -35.78 -0.59 -7.01
C ASN A 3 -37.20 -0.62 -7.60
N TYR A 4 -37.56 -1.75 -8.22
CA TYR A 4 -38.92 -1.97 -8.72
C TYR A 4 -39.87 -2.41 -7.59
N ASP A 5 -39.33 -3.07 -6.57
CA ASP A 5 -40.00 -3.49 -5.35
C ASP A 5 -39.22 -2.97 -4.12
N LEU A 6 -39.95 -2.53 -3.08
CA LEU A 6 -39.33 -2.17 -1.81
C LEU A 6 -39.48 -3.32 -0.80
N PRO A 7 -38.37 -3.85 -0.27
CA PRO A 7 -38.43 -4.89 0.74
C PRO A 7 -38.99 -4.33 2.05
N TRP A 8 -39.75 -5.17 2.75
CA TRP A 8 -40.33 -4.84 4.07
C TRP A 8 -39.28 -4.76 5.20
N ASN A 9 -38.02 -5.06 4.87
CA ASN A 9 -36.85 -4.87 5.74
C ASN A 9 -35.94 -3.79 5.12
N PRO A 10 -35.82 -2.61 5.74
CA PRO A 10 -34.98 -1.51 5.25
C PRO A 10 -33.51 -1.88 5.04
N ASN A 11 -32.94 -2.78 5.85
CA ASN A 11 -31.55 -3.23 5.71
C ASN A 11 -31.29 -3.84 4.33
N ARG A 12 -32.32 -4.44 3.70
CA ARG A 12 -32.17 -4.96 2.34
C ARG A 12 -32.04 -3.86 1.29
N ILE A 13 -32.65 -2.69 1.49
CA ILE A 13 -32.50 -1.54 0.58
C ILE A 13 -31.06 -1.06 0.61
N GLU A 14 -30.50 -0.92 1.81
CA GLU A 14 -29.11 -0.52 2.01
C GLU A 14 -28.15 -1.56 1.44
N GLN A 15 -28.34 -2.85 1.72
CA GLN A 15 -27.53 -3.91 1.12
C GLN A 15 -27.59 -3.90 -0.41
N ARG A 16 -28.75 -3.60 -1.02
CA ARG A 16 -28.86 -3.48 -2.47
C ARG A 16 -28.09 -2.25 -2.97
N PHE A 17 -28.19 -1.10 -2.31
CA PHE A 17 -27.46 0.12 -2.69
C PHE A 17 -25.94 -0.02 -2.47
N GLY A 18 -25.51 -0.61 -1.36
CA GLY A 18 -24.11 -0.92 -1.05
C GLY A 18 -23.47 -1.92 -2.01
N ARG A 19 -24.21 -2.53 -2.94
CA ARG A 19 -23.62 -3.27 -4.08
C ARG A 19 -22.99 -2.34 -5.12
N ILE A 20 -23.51 -1.13 -5.28
CA ILE A 20 -23.03 -0.15 -6.27
C ILE A 20 -22.27 1.02 -5.64
N HIS A 21 -22.61 1.37 -4.39
CA HIS A 21 -21.97 2.43 -3.62
C HIS A 21 -20.86 1.84 -2.73
N ARG A 22 -19.66 1.71 -3.30
CA ARG A 22 -18.49 1.11 -2.65
C ARG A 22 -17.25 1.98 -2.88
N ILE A 23 -16.26 1.84 -2.00
CA ILE A 23 -14.94 2.46 -2.17
C ILE A 23 -14.38 2.03 -3.54
N GLY A 24 -13.95 3.01 -4.33
CA GLY A 24 -13.47 2.81 -5.70
C GLY A 24 -14.50 3.11 -6.81
N GLN A 25 -15.76 3.37 -6.47
CA GLN A 25 -16.75 3.87 -7.42
C GLN A 25 -16.38 5.29 -7.89
N LYS A 26 -16.26 5.49 -9.21
CA LYS A 26 -15.84 6.77 -9.80
C LYS A 26 -17.01 7.69 -10.16
N ASN A 27 -18.20 7.12 -10.29
CA ASN A 27 -19.40 7.85 -10.73
C ASN A 27 -20.41 8.04 -9.60
N VAL A 28 -21.19 9.11 -9.67
CA VAL A 28 -22.27 9.36 -8.70
C VAL A 28 -23.33 8.27 -8.80
N CYS A 29 -23.54 7.52 -7.71
CA CYS A 29 -24.59 6.52 -7.64
C CYS A 29 -25.96 7.16 -7.46
N GLN A 30 -26.84 6.99 -8.45
CA GLN A 30 -28.25 7.40 -8.35
C GLN A 30 -29.13 6.22 -7.94
N LEU A 31 -30.04 6.44 -6.99
CA LEU A 31 -31.01 5.45 -6.51
C LEU A 31 -32.43 5.95 -6.79
N TRP A 32 -33.23 5.14 -7.49
CA TRP A 32 -34.63 5.41 -7.78
C TRP A 32 -35.50 4.33 -7.12
N ASN A 33 -36.44 4.71 -6.27
CA ASN A 33 -37.38 3.79 -5.64
C ASN A 33 -38.75 3.96 -6.27
N MET A 34 -39.27 2.91 -6.90
CA MET A 34 -40.62 2.92 -7.47
C MET A 34 -41.63 2.57 -6.38
N VAL A 35 -42.59 3.47 -6.15
CA VAL A 35 -43.65 3.30 -5.14
C VAL A 35 -44.99 3.57 -5.80
N ALA A 36 -45.93 2.63 -5.67
CA ALA A 36 -47.29 2.80 -6.17
C ALA A 36 -48.03 3.88 -5.32
N ARG A 37 -48.68 4.85 -5.97
CA ARG A 37 -49.28 6.00 -5.28
C ARG A 37 -50.56 5.68 -4.50
N ASP A 38 -51.34 4.73 -4.99
CA ASP A 38 -52.69 4.42 -4.48
C ASP A 38 -52.75 3.05 -3.78
N THR A 39 -51.67 2.66 -3.10
CA THR A 39 -51.64 1.44 -2.28
C THR A 39 -51.33 1.77 -0.82
N ARG A 40 -51.89 0.96 0.09
CA ARG A 40 -51.66 1.08 1.55
C ARG A 40 -50.18 0.97 1.89
N GLU A 41 -49.46 0.06 1.24
CA GLU A 41 -48.01 -0.07 1.37
C GLU A 41 -47.27 1.17 0.83
N GLY A 42 -47.75 1.75 -0.27
CA GLY A 42 -47.16 2.92 -0.89
C GLY A 42 -47.23 4.18 -0.02
N GLU A 43 -48.31 4.38 0.75
CA GLU A 43 -48.40 5.46 1.72
C GLU A 43 -47.36 5.33 2.84
N VAL A 44 -47.17 4.12 3.37
CA VAL A 44 -46.17 3.84 4.43
C VAL A 44 -44.76 4.07 3.91
N PHE A 45 -44.42 3.55 2.72
CA PHE A 45 -43.10 3.74 2.11
C PHE A 45 -42.82 5.20 1.76
N ARG A 46 -43.83 5.93 1.26
CA ARG A 46 -43.68 7.37 0.96
C ARG A 46 -43.33 8.15 2.22
N ARG A 47 -44.08 7.95 3.31
CA ARG A 47 -43.80 8.65 4.58
C ARG A 47 -42.42 8.30 5.15
N LEU A 48 -42.03 7.03 5.10
CA LEU A 48 -40.69 6.58 5.51
C LEU A 48 -39.59 7.26 4.70
N LEU A 49 -39.70 7.26 3.36
CA LEU A 49 -38.71 7.85 2.47
C LEU A 49 -38.65 9.37 2.58
N ASP A 50 -39.80 10.04 2.66
CA ASP A 50 -39.89 11.49 2.88
C ASP A 50 -39.20 11.88 4.18
N LYS A 51 -39.43 11.12 5.26
CA LYS A 51 -38.81 11.41 6.55
C LYS A 51 -37.30 11.22 6.52
N ILE A 52 -36.80 10.17 5.87
CA ILE A 52 -35.36 9.96 5.64
C ILE A 52 -34.78 11.12 4.84
N GLN A 53 -35.51 11.64 3.84
CA GLN A 53 -35.05 12.74 2.99
C GLN A 53 -35.05 14.10 3.70
N GLU A 54 -36.05 14.40 4.53
CA GLU A 54 -36.06 15.57 5.43
C GLU A 54 -34.85 15.56 6.35
N GLN A 55 -34.57 14.43 7.00
CA GLN A 55 -33.41 14.30 7.90
C GLN A 55 -32.09 14.38 7.10
N ARG A 56 -32.02 13.78 5.91
CA ARG A 56 -30.86 13.90 5.02
C ARG A 56 -30.53 15.35 4.67
N ALA A 57 -31.55 16.18 4.42
CA ALA A 57 -31.38 17.60 4.15
C ALA A 57 -30.91 18.38 5.39
N ALA A 58 -31.44 18.06 6.57
CA ALA A 58 -31.05 18.69 7.83
C ALA A 58 -29.58 18.40 8.24
N TYR A 59 -29.03 17.26 7.83
CA TYR A 59 -27.70 16.78 8.26
C TYR A 59 -26.67 16.65 7.13
N GLY A 60 -26.81 17.44 6.05
CA GLY A 60 -25.75 17.60 5.04
C GLY A 60 -25.49 16.37 4.15
N GLY A 61 -26.49 15.51 3.94
CA GLY A 61 -26.43 14.49 2.88
C GLY A 61 -25.88 13.11 3.25
N LYS A 62 -25.39 12.89 4.49
CA LYS A 62 -24.68 11.66 4.95
C LYS A 62 -25.55 10.57 5.62
N VAL A 63 -26.88 10.59 5.41
CA VAL A 63 -27.86 9.83 6.23
C VAL A 63 -28.14 8.38 5.75
N PHE A 64 -27.49 7.90 4.69
CA PHE A 64 -27.82 6.57 4.14
C PHE A 64 -27.37 5.36 4.98
N ASP A 65 -26.52 5.54 6.00
CA ASP A 65 -26.13 4.48 6.95
C ASP A 65 -27.24 4.14 7.98
N VAL A 66 -28.35 4.88 7.98
CA VAL A 66 -29.42 4.72 8.98
C VAL A 66 -30.29 3.49 8.73
N LEU A 67 -30.37 3.01 7.48
CA LEU A 67 -31.32 1.97 7.09
C LEU A 67 -30.86 0.54 7.37
N GLY A 68 -29.59 0.34 7.71
CA GLY A 68 -28.91 -0.95 7.86
C GLY A 68 -28.61 -1.31 9.30
N THR A 69 -28.76 -0.36 10.22
CA THR A 69 -28.54 -0.60 11.64
C THR A 69 -29.67 -1.45 12.20
N PRO A 70 -29.38 -2.58 12.88
CA PRO A 70 -30.39 -3.47 13.50
C PRO A 70 -31.30 -2.79 14.53
N MET A 71 -31.01 -1.53 14.88
CA MET A 71 -31.58 -0.79 16.01
C MET A 71 -32.66 0.20 15.63
N VAL A 72 -32.99 0.37 14.34
CA VAL A 72 -34.28 0.96 13.95
C VAL A 72 -35.36 -0.04 14.38
N ASN A 73 -35.83 0.09 15.61
CA ASN A 73 -36.81 -0.78 16.27
C ASN A 73 -38.23 -0.64 15.66
N ILE A 74 -38.31 -0.15 14.43
CA ILE A 74 -39.51 -0.12 13.62
C ILE A 74 -39.62 -1.50 12.99
N LYS A 75 -40.51 -2.33 13.53
CA LYS A 75 -40.97 -3.54 12.83
C LYS A 75 -41.80 -3.12 11.61
N LEU A 76 -41.12 -2.63 10.56
CA LEU A 76 -41.75 -2.12 9.35
C LEU A 76 -42.70 -3.16 8.75
N ALA A 77 -42.36 -4.45 8.88
CA ALA A 77 -43.24 -5.55 8.49
C ALA A 77 -44.55 -5.61 9.27
N ASP A 78 -44.56 -5.29 10.56
CA ASP A 78 -45.78 -5.23 11.37
C ASP A 78 -46.58 -3.96 11.05
N LEU A 79 -45.92 -2.82 10.82
CA LEU A 79 -46.58 -1.58 10.35
C LEU A 79 -47.24 -1.75 8.98
N LEU A 80 -46.56 -2.38 8.03
CA LEU A 80 -47.13 -2.69 6.72
C LEU A 80 -48.30 -3.68 6.85
N ARG A 81 -48.20 -4.67 7.75
CA ARG A 81 -49.30 -5.60 8.05
C ARG A 81 -50.51 -4.90 8.66
N ASP A 82 -50.30 -3.96 9.57
CA ASP A 82 -51.36 -3.16 10.20
C ASP A 82 -51.98 -2.17 9.22
N ALA A 83 -51.18 -1.55 8.34
CA ALA A 83 -51.66 -0.71 7.25
C ALA A 83 -52.58 -1.49 6.30
N ILE A 84 -52.19 -2.71 5.92
CA ILE A 84 -53.00 -3.58 5.05
C ILE A 84 -54.29 -4.02 5.75
N ARG A 85 -54.23 -4.37 7.05
CA ARG A 85 -55.38 -4.92 7.79
C ARG A 85 -56.37 -3.86 8.29
N TYR A 86 -55.89 -2.68 8.70
CA TYR A 86 -56.68 -1.70 9.44
C TYR A 86 -56.49 -0.24 8.97
N GLY A 87 -55.89 -0.02 7.81
CA GLY A 87 -55.53 1.32 7.30
C GLY A 87 -56.68 2.30 7.01
N GLU A 88 -57.93 1.84 7.07
CA GLU A 88 -59.13 2.71 6.93
C GLU A 88 -59.49 3.44 8.25
N ARG A 89 -58.89 3.04 9.38
CA ARG A 89 -59.13 3.69 10.67
C ARG A 89 -58.14 4.85 10.88
N GLU A 90 -58.67 6.04 11.10
CA GLU A 90 -57.89 7.27 11.30
C GLU A 90 -56.90 7.15 12.49
N GLU A 91 -57.34 6.51 13.58
CA GLU A 91 -56.49 6.24 14.76
C GLU A 91 -55.24 5.40 14.42
N VAL A 92 -55.37 4.46 13.48
CA VAL A 92 -54.27 3.58 13.06
C VAL A 92 -53.31 4.35 12.16
N ARG A 93 -53.79 5.21 11.24
CA ARG A 93 -52.92 6.10 10.44
C ARG A 93 -52.08 7.00 11.33
N GLN A 94 -52.69 7.68 12.31
CA GLN A 94 -51.99 8.60 13.19
C GLN A 94 -50.97 7.88 14.08
N ARG A 95 -51.31 6.70 14.59
CA ARG A 95 -50.38 5.87 15.35
C ARG A 95 -49.19 5.42 14.50
N MET A 96 -49.41 4.95 13.27
CA MET A 96 -48.34 4.56 12.35
C MET A 96 -47.39 5.74 12.06
N GLN A 97 -47.94 6.92 11.81
CA GLN A 97 -47.15 8.12 11.53
C GLN A 97 -46.29 8.52 12.74
N LYS A 98 -46.86 8.49 13.95
CA LYS A 98 -46.14 8.75 15.20
C LYS A 98 -45.02 7.71 15.46
N THR A 99 -45.26 6.44 15.16
CA THR A 99 -44.25 5.37 15.30
C THR A 99 -43.11 5.50 14.30
N ILE A 100 -43.41 5.84 13.04
CA ILE A 100 -42.38 6.10 12.01
C ILE A 100 -41.53 7.31 12.40
N ASP A 101 -42.16 8.40 12.84
CA ASP A 101 -41.46 9.62 13.22
C ASP A 101 -40.59 9.41 14.48
N ALA A 102 -41.07 8.68 15.49
CA ALA A 102 -40.30 8.39 16.72
C ALA A 102 -39.12 7.43 16.48
N GLY A 103 -39.35 6.32 15.76
CA GLY A 103 -38.31 5.29 15.58
C GLY A 103 -37.17 5.72 14.66
N ILE A 104 -37.40 6.66 13.73
CA ILE A 104 -36.34 7.24 12.89
C ILE A 104 -35.48 8.23 13.68
N VAL A 105 -36.09 9.02 14.57
CA VAL A 105 -35.36 9.99 15.40
C VAL A 105 -34.49 9.28 16.44
N GLU A 106 -35.02 8.25 17.09
CA GLU A 106 -34.30 7.46 18.10
C GLU A 106 -33.14 6.67 17.46
N GLY A 107 -33.39 5.99 16.34
CA GLY A 107 -32.34 5.28 15.60
C GLY A 107 -31.25 6.19 15.04
N LEU A 108 -31.58 7.45 14.71
CA LEU A 108 -30.61 8.44 14.24
C LEU A 108 -29.73 8.98 15.38
N GLN A 109 -30.29 9.23 16.57
CA GLN A 109 -29.49 9.65 17.74
C GLN A 109 -28.48 8.56 18.14
N GLU A 110 -28.88 7.30 18.07
CA GLU A 110 -28.02 6.16 18.35
C GLU A 110 -26.97 5.95 17.24
N LEU A 111 -27.34 6.15 15.96
CA LEU A 111 -26.38 6.18 14.85
C LEU A 111 -25.39 7.33 14.95
N ILE A 112 -25.80 8.51 15.43
CA ILE A 112 -24.89 9.62 15.70
C ILE A 112 -23.93 9.24 16.83
N ALA A 113 -24.44 8.58 17.87
CA ALA A 113 -23.60 8.07 18.96
C ALA A 113 -22.63 6.98 18.49
N ASP A 114 -23.04 6.07 17.60
CA ASP A 114 -22.16 5.02 17.03
C ASP A 114 -21.23 5.55 15.92
N HIS A 115 -21.66 6.54 15.13
CA HIS A 115 -20.86 7.20 14.09
C HIS A 115 -19.90 8.26 14.62
N ALA A 116 -20.17 8.87 15.77
CA ALA A 116 -19.21 9.72 16.47
C ALA A 116 -17.96 8.93 16.90
N LEU A 117 -18.06 7.59 16.94
CA LEU A 117 -17.00 6.67 17.36
C LEU A 117 -16.31 5.98 16.20
N THR A 118 -16.95 5.99 15.02
CA THR A 118 -16.38 5.45 13.78
C THR A 118 -15.90 6.53 12.81
N HIS A 119 -16.32 7.79 12.97
CA HIS A 119 -15.55 8.93 12.45
C HIS A 119 -14.32 9.11 13.35
N ASP A 120 -13.34 8.23 13.18
CA ASP A 120 -12.00 8.73 12.93
C ASP A 120 -12.12 9.59 11.66
N VAL A 121 -12.61 10.84 11.81
CA VAL A 121 -12.13 11.90 10.92
C VAL A 121 -10.64 11.87 11.20
N LEU A 122 -9.86 11.15 10.40
CA LEU A 122 -8.43 11.43 10.34
C LEU A 122 -8.37 12.94 10.17
N PRO A 123 -7.85 13.69 11.17
CA PRO A 123 -7.65 15.12 11.01
C PRO A 123 -7.00 15.36 9.65
N PRO A 124 -7.31 16.44 8.93
CA PRO A 124 -6.68 16.73 7.64
C PRO A 124 -5.14 16.54 7.69
N ASP A 125 -4.52 16.94 8.79
CA ASP A 125 -3.09 16.74 9.07
C ASP A 125 -2.66 15.26 9.16
N ASP A 126 -3.50 14.36 9.70
CA ASP A 126 -3.23 12.92 9.72
C ASP A 126 -3.47 12.28 8.35
N LEU A 127 -4.37 12.83 7.53
CA LEU A 127 -4.55 12.41 6.13
C LEU A 127 -3.34 12.80 5.29
N ASP A 128 -2.78 13.98 5.50
CA ASP A 128 -1.60 14.45 4.75
C ASP A 128 -0.36 13.64 5.15
N LYS A 129 -0.13 13.42 6.45
CA LYS A 129 0.93 12.50 6.92
C LYS A 129 0.76 11.08 6.39
N LEU A 130 -0.47 10.54 6.44
CA LEU A 130 -0.74 9.20 5.90
C LEU A 130 -0.52 9.17 4.38
N ARG A 131 -0.85 10.24 3.65
CA ARG A 131 -0.60 10.35 2.21
C ARG A 131 0.90 10.42 1.92
N GLU A 132 1.67 11.20 2.66
CA GLU A 132 3.13 11.27 2.55
C GLU A 132 3.77 9.89 2.82
N GLU A 133 3.39 9.23 3.92
CA GLU A 133 3.84 7.86 4.24
C GLU A 133 3.44 6.86 3.14
N MET A 134 2.22 6.98 2.60
CA MET A 134 1.75 6.14 1.50
C MET A 134 2.49 6.42 0.19
N GLU A 135 2.86 7.66 -0.10
CA GLU A 135 3.63 8.05 -1.28
C GLU A 135 5.08 7.59 -1.17
N GLU A 136 5.71 7.75 0.00
CA GLU A 136 7.04 7.24 0.29
C GLU A 136 7.07 5.70 0.22
N ALA A 137 6.07 5.04 0.82
CA ALA A 137 5.92 3.59 0.75
C ALA A 137 5.65 3.11 -0.68
N ARG A 138 4.92 3.86 -1.51
CA ARG A 138 4.69 3.56 -2.94
C ARG A 138 5.94 3.71 -3.78
N ALA A 139 6.74 4.76 -3.56
CA ALA A 139 7.97 4.97 -4.30
C ALA A 139 9.06 3.96 -3.94
N ARG A 140 9.14 3.55 -2.66
CA ARG A 140 9.98 2.43 -2.22
C ARG A 140 9.38 1.06 -2.54
N ARG A 141 8.15 1.00 -3.06
CA ARG A 141 7.47 -0.27 -3.34
C ARG A 141 8.11 -0.91 -4.55
N LEU A 142 8.68 -2.08 -4.36
CA LEU A 142 9.12 -2.98 -5.45
C LEU A 142 7.92 -3.64 -6.17
N GLN A 143 6.82 -2.93 -6.41
CA GLN A 143 5.61 -3.48 -7.02
C GLN A 143 4.99 -2.44 -7.97
N PRO A 144 4.48 -2.82 -9.16
CA PRO A 144 4.19 -4.19 -9.64
C PRO A 144 5.28 -4.83 -10.52
N HIS A 145 6.15 -4.03 -11.16
CA HIS A 145 7.07 -4.49 -12.20
C HIS A 145 8.12 -5.47 -11.68
N PHE A 146 8.68 -5.23 -10.50
CA PHE A 146 9.66 -6.14 -9.90
C PHE A 146 9.03 -7.49 -9.51
N ILE A 147 7.79 -7.51 -8.99
CA ILE A 147 7.07 -8.78 -8.76
C ILE A 147 6.90 -9.53 -10.07
N ARG A 148 6.46 -8.85 -11.13
CA ARG A 148 6.29 -9.47 -12.44
C ARG A 148 7.59 -10.10 -12.89
N ASP A 149 8.69 -9.36 -12.90
CA ASP A 149 9.97 -9.81 -13.44
C ASP A 149 10.51 -11.00 -12.63
N ALA A 150 10.54 -10.87 -11.30
CA ALA A 150 10.99 -11.92 -10.40
C ALA A 150 10.12 -13.18 -10.53
N PHE A 151 8.79 -13.04 -10.55
CA PHE A 151 7.88 -14.18 -10.72
C PHE A 151 8.06 -14.82 -12.10
N THR A 152 8.13 -14.02 -13.16
CA THR A 152 8.21 -14.52 -14.54
C THR A 152 9.49 -15.32 -14.75
N GLU A 153 10.62 -14.80 -14.27
CA GLU A 153 11.91 -15.49 -14.36
C GLU A 153 11.92 -16.75 -13.50
N ALA A 154 11.51 -16.64 -12.23
CA ALA A 154 11.39 -17.79 -11.32
C ALA A 154 10.46 -18.88 -11.88
N PHE A 155 9.33 -18.49 -12.45
CA PHE A 155 8.35 -19.40 -13.02
C PHE A 155 8.88 -20.09 -14.28
N ARG A 156 9.68 -19.40 -15.11
CA ARG A 156 10.34 -20.00 -16.28
C ARG A 156 11.43 -21.00 -15.86
N GLN A 157 12.27 -20.67 -14.87
CA GLN A 157 13.23 -21.62 -14.28
C GLN A 157 12.54 -22.81 -13.57
N LEU A 158 11.35 -22.52 -13.03
CA LEU A 158 10.20 -23.35 -12.70
C LEU A 158 9.81 -24.42 -13.72
N GLY A 159 10.15 -24.23 -15.00
CA GLY A 159 9.61 -25.00 -16.13
C GLY A 159 8.19 -24.58 -16.52
N GLY A 160 7.69 -23.48 -15.94
CA GLY A 160 6.41 -22.88 -16.28
C GLY A 160 6.46 -22.09 -17.57
N ARG A 161 5.29 -21.89 -18.18
CA ARG A 161 5.15 -21.13 -19.43
C ARG A 161 4.17 -19.99 -19.22
N ILE A 162 4.67 -18.78 -19.42
CA ILE A 162 3.93 -17.52 -19.31
C ILE A 162 4.29 -16.62 -20.48
N ASP A 163 3.26 -16.15 -21.19
CA ASP A 163 3.39 -15.38 -22.41
C ASP A 163 2.51 -14.13 -22.34
N THR A 164 2.98 -13.03 -22.94
CA THR A 164 2.21 -11.78 -23.03
C THR A 164 1.07 -11.97 -24.01
N ARG A 165 -0.15 -11.64 -23.58
CA ARG A 165 -1.35 -11.77 -24.40
C ARG A 165 -1.94 -10.42 -24.79
N GLU A 166 -2.07 -9.55 -23.80
CA GLU A 166 -2.48 -8.15 -23.95
C GLU A 166 -1.46 -7.28 -23.20
N LYS A 167 -1.46 -5.96 -23.40
CA LYS A 167 -0.54 -5.06 -22.68
C LYS A 167 -0.70 -5.24 -21.17
N GLU A 168 0.40 -5.57 -20.49
CA GLU A 168 0.48 -5.83 -19.04
C GLU A 168 -0.42 -7.00 -18.55
N ARG A 169 -0.88 -7.87 -19.45
CA ARG A 169 -1.68 -9.05 -19.13
C ARG A 169 -1.13 -10.29 -19.82
N TYR A 170 -1.05 -11.38 -19.06
CA TYR A 170 -0.34 -12.58 -19.44
C TYR A 170 -1.25 -13.79 -19.45
N GLU A 171 -0.88 -14.81 -20.22
CA GLU A 171 -1.49 -16.13 -20.21
C GLU A 171 -0.47 -17.16 -19.70
N ILE A 172 -0.90 -17.99 -18.76
CA ILE A 172 -0.10 -19.11 -18.26
C ILE A 172 -0.64 -20.38 -18.90
N THR A 173 0.08 -20.89 -19.89
CA THR A 173 -0.34 -22.07 -20.67
C THR A 173 -0.03 -23.38 -19.94
N HIS A 174 0.99 -23.38 -19.07
CA HIS A 174 1.40 -24.57 -18.32
C HIS A 174 1.97 -24.24 -16.94
N VAL A 175 1.39 -24.85 -15.90
CA VAL A 175 1.92 -24.88 -14.54
C VAL A 175 2.47 -26.28 -14.20
N PRO A 176 3.80 -26.40 -13.98
CA PRO A 176 4.46 -27.65 -13.63
C PRO A 176 3.87 -28.37 -12.41
N PRO A 177 3.82 -29.72 -12.40
CA PRO A 177 3.35 -30.50 -11.26
C PRO A 177 4.03 -30.15 -9.94
N ARG A 178 5.37 -29.99 -9.94
CA ARG A 178 6.15 -29.63 -8.76
C ARG A 178 5.67 -28.36 -8.04
N ILE A 179 5.17 -27.39 -8.79
CA ILE A 179 4.64 -26.15 -8.22
C ILE A 179 3.26 -26.40 -7.61
N ARG A 180 2.38 -27.09 -8.34
CA ARG A 180 1.02 -27.42 -7.91
C ARG A 180 0.98 -28.30 -6.67
N GLU A 181 1.92 -29.22 -6.55
CA GLU A 181 2.01 -30.19 -5.45
C GLU A 181 2.76 -29.63 -4.23
N SER A 182 3.41 -28.47 -4.34
CA SER A 182 4.17 -27.86 -3.25
C SER A 182 3.29 -27.25 -2.15
N THR A 183 1.99 -27.08 -2.36
CA THR A 183 1.06 -26.46 -1.41
C THR A 183 -0.28 -27.17 -1.39
N ARG A 184 -0.99 -27.08 -0.26
CA ARG A 184 -2.37 -27.57 -0.15
C ARG A 184 -3.38 -26.64 -0.83
N ALA A 185 -3.00 -25.40 -1.09
CA ALA A 185 -3.86 -24.45 -1.79
C ALA A 185 -4.02 -24.88 -3.27
N PRO A 186 -5.23 -24.79 -3.85
CA PRO A 186 -5.46 -25.24 -5.21
C PRO A 186 -4.74 -24.31 -6.20
N ILE A 187 -3.91 -24.90 -7.07
CA ILE A 187 -3.23 -24.20 -8.17
C ILE A 187 -3.70 -24.82 -9.50
N ALA A 188 -4.20 -23.98 -10.41
CA ALA A 188 -4.69 -24.42 -11.71
C ALA A 188 -3.54 -24.88 -12.62
N ARG A 189 -3.84 -25.75 -13.60
CA ARG A 189 -2.85 -26.18 -14.61
C ARG A 189 -2.52 -25.10 -15.63
N ARG A 190 -3.43 -24.14 -15.80
CA ARG A 190 -3.39 -23.02 -16.76
C ARG A 190 -4.20 -21.84 -16.22
N TYR A 191 -3.81 -20.64 -16.58
CA TYR A 191 -4.52 -19.39 -16.27
C TYR A 191 -4.69 -18.60 -17.57
N HIS A 192 -5.94 -18.29 -17.92
CA HIS A 192 -6.25 -17.64 -19.20
C HIS A 192 -5.75 -16.19 -19.28
N ARG A 193 -5.91 -15.44 -18.17
CA ARG A 193 -5.56 -14.03 -18.03
C ARG A 193 -5.10 -13.74 -16.61
N VAL A 194 -3.86 -13.28 -16.47
CA VAL A 194 -3.27 -12.84 -15.21
C VAL A 194 -2.66 -11.45 -15.36
N SER A 195 -2.64 -10.68 -14.28
CA SER A 195 -1.99 -9.36 -14.20
C SER A 195 -1.27 -9.22 -12.86
N PHE A 196 -0.19 -8.43 -12.85
CA PHE A 196 0.52 -8.01 -11.64
C PHE A 196 0.09 -6.62 -11.17
N ASP A 197 -0.68 -5.90 -12.01
CA ASP A 197 -1.23 -4.58 -11.71
C ASP A 197 -2.74 -4.65 -11.48
N LEU A 198 -3.17 -4.09 -10.35
CA LEU A 198 -4.57 -3.90 -9.95
C LEU A 198 -5.37 -3.11 -10.97
N THR A 199 -4.77 -2.10 -11.61
CA THR A 199 -5.47 -1.23 -12.56
C THR A 199 -5.79 -1.94 -13.87
N LYS A 200 -5.13 -3.07 -14.13
CA LYS A 200 -5.27 -3.86 -15.35
C LYS A 200 -6.14 -5.10 -15.17
N LEU A 201 -6.79 -5.30 -14.02
CA LEU A 201 -7.62 -6.49 -13.79
C LEU A 201 -8.92 -6.48 -14.61
N GLU A 202 -9.52 -5.32 -14.81
CA GLU A 202 -10.80 -5.16 -15.51
C GLU A 202 -10.69 -4.02 -16.53
N GLY A 203 -11.47 -4.10 -17.61
CA GLY A 203 -11.51 -3.08 -18.65
C GLY A 203 -12.73 -3.23 -19.56
N PRO A 204 -13.09 -2.20 -20.33
CA PRO A 204 -14.23 -2.26 -21.23
C PRO A 204 -14.03 -3.35 -22.29
N GLY A 205 -14.94 -4.34 -22.34
CA GLY A 205 -14.92 -5.39 -23.37
C GLY A 205 -13.84 -6.47 -23.22
N VAL A 206 -13.10 -6.49 -22.11
CA VAL A 206 -12.09 -7.53 -21.82
C VAL A 206 -12.49 -8.37 -20.62
N GLU A 207 -12.21 -9.67 -20.68
CA GLU A 207 -12.41 -10.55 -19.53
C GLU A 207 -11.52 -10.13 -18.36
N ARG A 208 -12.01 -10.38 -17.15
CA ARG A 208 -11.31 -10.10 -15.90
C ARG A 208 -10.05 -10.96 -15.81
N ALA A 209 -8.92 -10.32 -15.54
CA ALA A 209 -7.67 -11.01 -15.22
C ALA A 209 -7.60 -11.33 -13.71
N GLU A 210 -6.89 -12.40 -13.37
CA GLU A 210 -6.56 -12.75 -12.00
C GLU A 210 -5.31 -11.99 -11.54
N LEU A 211 -5.30 -11.50 -10.30
CA LEU A 211 -4.16 -10.78 -9.74
C LEU A 211 -3.11 -11.77 -9.24
N LEU A 212 -1.94 -11.79 -9.87
CA LEU A 212 -0.75 -12.47 -9.37
C LEU A 212 0.04 -11.52 -8.48
N ALA A 213 -0.09 -11.69 -7.18
CA ALA A 213 0.58 -10.91 -6.15
C ALA A 213 0.84 -11.78 -4.91
N PRO A 214 1.66 -11.33 -3.93
CA PRO A 214 1.81 -11.99 -2.64
C PRO A 214 0.46 -12.35 -2.03
N GLY A 215 0.31 -13.62 -1.60
CA GLY A 215 -0.96 -14.19 -1.13
C GLY A 215 -1.71 -15.01 -2.18
N HIS A 216 -1.37 -14.89 -3.47
CA HIS A 216 -1.90 -15.78 -4.50
C HIS A 216 -1.18 -17.15 -4.44
N PRO A 217 -1.90 -18.29 -4.40
CA PRO A 217 -1.29 -19.62 -4.23
C PRO A 217 -0.15 -19.95 -5.20
N LEU A 218 -0.32 -19.64 -6.50
CA LEU A 218 0.72 -19.84 -7.50
C LEU A 218 1.96 -18.96 -7.24
N HIS A 219 1.75 -17.71 -6.89
CA HIS A 219 2.82 -16.75 -6.66
C HIS A 219 3.68 -17.20 -5.47
N ASP A 220 3.03 -17.50 -4.35
CA ASP A 220 3.73 -17.90 -3.13
C ASP A 220 4.43 -19.25 -3.28
N ALA A 221 3.84 -20.19 -4.03
CA ALA A 221 4.47 -21.47 -4.35
C ALA A 221 5.73 -21.30 -5.21
N VAL A 222 5.68 -20.46 -6.26
CA VAL A 222 6.83 -20.17 -7.13
C VAL A 222 7.95 -19.52 -6.34
N LEU A 223 7.65 -18.47 -5.57
CA LEU A 223 8.68 -17.78 -4.78
C LEU A 223 9.29 -18.68 -3.73
N ARG A 224 8.48 -19.44 -2.98
CA ARG A 224 9.01 -20.37 -1.97
C ARG A 224 9.95 -21.40 -2.59
N LEU A 225 9.53 -22.10 -3.66
CA LEU A 225 10.37 -23.10 -4.33
C LEU A 225 11.66 -22.50 -4.91
N THR A 226 11.61 -21.23 -5.33
CA THR A 226 12.77 -20.52 -5.84
C THR A 226 13.74 -20.17 -4.72
N VAL A 227 13.24 -19.66 -3.60
CA VAL A 227 14.04 -19.40 -2.39
C VAL A 227 14.65 -20.71 -1.88
N ASP A 228 13.85 -21.76 -1.71
CA ASP A 228 14.35 -23.08 -1.26
C ASP A 228 15.47 -23.62 -2.15
N ARG A 229 15.39 -23.36 -3.46
CA ARG A 229 16.41 -23.79 -4.44
C ARG A 229 17.68 -22.94 -4.39
N LEU A 230 17.56 -21.64 -4.11
CA LEU A 230 18.66 -20.67 -4.19
C LEU A 230 19.19 -20.23 -2.83
N GLN A 231 18.62 -20.72 -1.73
CA GLN A 231 18.99 -20.35 -0.37
C GLN A 231 20.47 -20.59 -0.10
N ASP A 232 20.99 -21.77 -0.48
CA ASP A 232 22.41 -22.07 -0.30
C ASP A 232 23.29 -21.05 -1.03
N ALA A 233 22.91 -20.62 -2.24
CA ALA A 233 23.67 -19.62 -2.99
C ALA A 233 23.59 -18.22 -2.35
N LEU A 234 22.47 -17.88 -1.71
CA LEU A 234 22.33 -16.63 -0.95
C LEU A 234 23.20 -16.66 0.32
N GLU A 235 23.25 -17.80 1.02
CA GLU A 235 23.99 -17.97 2.27
C GLU A 235 25.51 -18.07 2.06
N HIS A 236 25.97 -18.83 1.06
CA HIS A 236 27.41 -18.93 0.73
C HIS A 236 27.94 -17.65 0.07
N GLY A 237 27.05 -16.88 -0.52
CA GLY A 237 27.35 -15.65 -1.23
C GLY A 237 27.78 -15.85 -2.69
N THR A 238 27.82 -14.75 -3.43
CA THR A 238 28.16 -14.73 -4.85
C THR A 238 29.11 -13.58 -5.19
N VAL A 239 29.61 -13.54 -6.43
CA VAL A 239 30.40 -12.43 -6.95
C VAL A 239 29.57 -11.71 -7.99
N LEU A 240 29.54 -10.39 -7.95
CA LEU A 240 28.86 -9.51 -8.89
C LEU A 240 29.83 -8.46 -9.40
N GLU A 241 29.53 -7.85 -10.54
CA GLU A 241 30.30 -6.74 -11.10
C GLU A 241 29.43 -5.49 -11.20
N ALA A 242 30.02 -4.32 -10.92
CA ALA A 242 29.34 -3.05 -11.08
C ALA A 242 30.23 -2.00 -11.75
N ASP A 243 29.64 -1.20 -12.63
CA ASP A 243 30.37 -0.16 -13.38
C ASP A 243 30.66 1.09 -12.51
N ASN A 244 29.94 1.23 -11.38
CA ASN A 244 29.94 2.42 -10.51
C ASN A 244 30.79 2.26 -9.25
N ILE A 245 31.57 1.19 -9.12
CA ILE A 245 32.49 0.98 -8.00
C ILE A 245 33.94 0.92 -8.47
N GLU A 246 34.84 1.52 -7.68
CA GLU A 246 36.27 1.60 -7.97
C GLU A 246 37.09 0.56 -7.17
N GLU A 247 36.58 0.14 -6.01
CA GLU A 247 37.22 -0.83 -5.10
C GLU A 247 36.26 -1.98 -4.76
N PRO A 248 36.75 -3.21 -4.52
CA PRO A 248 35.93 -4.33 -4.06
C PRO A 248 35.14 -4.00 -2.79
N SER A 249 33.88 -4.41 -2.76
CA SER A 249 32.96 -4.11 -1.66
C SER A 249 32.03 -5.30 -1.37
N LEU A 250 31.72 -5.53 -0.09
CA LEU A 250 30.80 -6.58 0.34
C LEU A 250 29.41 -6.00 0.47
N LEU A 251 28.50 -6.44 -0.40
CA LEU A 251 27.07 -6.20 -0.29
C LEU A 251 26.46 -7.24 0.66
N VAL A 252 25.77 -6.78 1.69
CA VAL A 252 25.09 -7.64 2.67
C VAL A 252 23.61 -7.30 2.68
N GLY A 253 22.76 -8.31 2.48
CA GLY A 253 21.30 -8.21 2.61
C GLY A 253 20.89 -8.52 4.04
N VAL A 254 20.15 -7.60 4.65
CA VAL A 254 19.87 -7.60 6.09
C VAL A 254 18.38 -7.59 6.36
N LEU A 255 17.94 -8.49 7.23
CA LEU A 255 16.57 -8.59 7.72
C LEU A 255 16.49 -8.07 9.15
N ASN A 256 15.85 -6.91 9.30
CA ASN A 256 15.46 -6.32 10.58
C ASN A 256 14.05 -6.82 10.96
N ALA A 257 13.80 -7.01 12.26
CA ALA A 257 12.49 -7.44 12.73
C ALA A 257 12.16 -6.86 14.10
N VAL A 258 10.88 -6.55 14.32
CA VAL A 258 10.35 -6.20 15.65
C VAL A 258 9.38 -7.29 16.08
N ARG A 259 9.48 -7.71 17.34
CA ARG A 259 8.63 -8.73 17.95
C ARG A 259 7.96 -8.19 19.20
N ASP A 260 6.70 -8.53 19.39
CA ASP A 260 5.96 -8.20 20.62
C ASP A 260 6.15 -9.26 21.72
N ALA A 261 5.69 -8.99 22.94
CA ALA A 261 5.74 -9.93 24.06
C ALA A 261 4.72 -11.09 23.95
N THR A 262 3.98 -11.20 22.83
CA THR A 262 3.21 -12.39 22.47
C THR A 262 4.03 -13.39 21.64
N GLY A 263 5.21 -12.97 21.15
CA GLY A 263 6.06 -13.75 20.27
C GLY A 263 5.80 -13.47 18.79
N THR A 264 4.88 -12.57 18.47
CA THR A 264 4.50 -12.26 17.09
C THR A 264 5.47 -11.27 16.49
N THR A 265 5.99 -11.56 15.29
CA THR A 265 6.77 -10.57 14.54
C THR A 265 5.82 -9.56 13.90
N ILE A 266 5.84 -8.33 14.37
CA ILE A 266 4.85 -7.30 13.99
C ILE A 266 5.29 -6.45 12.79
N ALA A 267 6.60 -6.44 12.54
CA ALA A 267 7.24 -5.74 11.43
C ALA A 267 8.51 -6.49 11.01
N ARG A 268 8.78 -6.49 9.70
CA ARG A 268 10.04 -6.90 9.11
C ARG A 268 10.50 -5.80 8.15
N GLY A 269 11.78 -5.50 8.17
CA GLY A 269 12.44 -4.59 7.24
C GLY A 269 13.54 -5.35 6.53
N PHE A 270 13.61 -5.20 5.21
CA PHE A 270 14.67 -5.77 4.40
C PHE A 270 15.39 -4.63 3.70
N GLY A 271 16.72 -4.67 3.69
CA GLY A 271 17.55 -3.67 3.05
C GLY A 271 18.97 -4.19 2.85
N TYR A 272 19.81 -3.37 2.22
CA TYR A 272 21.19 -3.73 1.93
C TYR A 272 22.15 -2.72 2.54
N VAL A 273 23.33 -3.21 2.92
CA VAL A 273 24.48 -2.38 3.28
C VAL A 273 25.68 -2.80 2.46
N VAL A 274 26.54 -1.86 2.13
CA VAL A 274 27.82 -2.12 1.48
C VAL A 274 28.95 -1.80 2.44
N THR A 275 29.91 -2.71 2.55
CA THR A 275 31.13 -2.54 3.35
C THR A 275 32.34 -2.61 2.44
N ASP A 276 33.20 -1.60 2.45
CA ASP A 276 34.45 -1.61 1.67
C ASP A 276 35.60 -2.34 2.41
N ALA A 277 36.71 -2.54 1.71
CA ALA A 277 37.91 -3.17 2.27
C ALA A 277 38.56 -2.36 3.42
N LYS A 278 38.22 -1.08 3.56
CA LYS A 278 38.71 -0.19 4.64
C LYS A 278 37.79 -0.24 5.87
N GLY A 279 36.67 -0.94 5.80
CA GLY A 279 35.68 -1.07 6.87
C GLY A 279 34.67 0.07 6.93
N ALA A 280 34.60 0.93 5.91
CA ALA A 280 33.53 1.92 5.79
C ALA A 280 32.24 1.21 5.37
N VAL A 281 31.14 1.54 6.05
CA VAL A 281 29.82 0.95 5.78
C VAL A 281 28.85 2.05 5.38
N VAL A 282 28.09 1.78 4.32
CA VAL A 282 27.03 2.66 3.82
C VAL A 282 25.73 1.89 3.63
N ASP A 283 24.60 2.55 3.85
CA ASP A 283 23.30 2.05 3.41
C ASP A 283 23.30 1.99 1.88
N ALA A 284 22.90 0.86 1.32
CA ALA A 284 22.85 0.63 -0.12
C ALA A 284 21.41 0.59 -0.66
N GLY A 285 20.43 0.96 0.16
CA GLY A 285 19.04 1.06 -0.24
C GLY A 285 18.35 -0.31 -0.36
N PRO A 286 17.19 -0.34 -1.05
CA PRO A 286 16.32 -1.51 -1.05
C PRO A 286 16.72 -2.62 -2.02
N ALA A 287 17.40 -2.29 -3.13
CA ALA A 287 17.71 -3.26 -4.18
C ALA A 287 18.91 -2.86 -5.07
N PRO A 288 20.10 -2.57 -4.51
CA PRO A 288 21.27 -2.13 -5.29
C PRO A 288 21.76 -3.20 -6.29
N TYR A 289 21.48 -4.48 -6.00
CA TYR A 289 21.83 -5.61 -6.86
C TYR A 289 21.17 -5.58 -8.24
N LEU A 290 20.12 -4.79 -8.44
CA LEU A 290 19.46 -4.64 -9.73
C LEU A 290 20.34 -3.97 -10.79
N ASP A 291 21.36 -3.24 -10.34
CA ASP A 291 22.30 -2.55 -11.20
C ASP A 291 23.63 -3.33 -11.36
N TYR A 292 23.71 -4.54 -10.78
CA TYR A 292 24.92 -5.37 -10.77
C TYR A 292 24.82 -6.54 -11.75
N LYS A 293 25.94 -6.83 -12.42
CA LYS A 293 26.05 -7.85 -13.48
C LYS A 293 26.70 -9.12 -12.95
N SER A 294 26.49 -10.22 -13.66
CA SER A 294 27.28 -11.43 -13.44
C SER A 294 28.73 -11.20 -13.88
N PRO A 295 29.72 -11.73 -13.15
CA PRO A 295 31.12 -11.46 -13.42
C PRO A 295 31.63 -12.12 -14.71
N VAL A 296 32.54 -11.46 -15.40
CA VAL A 296 33.22 -11.99 -16.59
C VAL A 296 34.47 -12.77 -16.16
N GLY A 297 34.24 -13.89 -15.45
CA GLY A 297 35.29 -14.83 -15.01
C GLY A 297 35.69 -14.71 -13.53
N PRO A 298 36.45 -15.69 -13.00
CA PRO A 298 36.83 -15.72 -11.59
C PRO A 298 37.96 -14.71 -11.31
N ARG A 299 37.66 -13.65 -10.57
CA ARG A 299 38.64 -12.75 -9.95
C ARG A 299 38.30 -12.61 -8.47
N ILE A 300 39.05 -13.31 -7.63
CA ILE A 300 39.05 -13.10 -6.18
C ILE A 300 40.52 -12.99 -5.81
N GLU A 301 41.00 -11.77 -5.55
CA GLU A 301 42.36 -11.51 -5.10
C GLU A 301 42.31 -11.05 -3.63
N ASP A 302 43.21 -11.60 -2.80
CA ASP A 302 43.36 -11.38 -1.34
C ASP A 302 42.21 -10.64 -0.61
N GLU A 303 41.19 -11.39 -0.24
CA GLU A 303 39.98 -10.89 0.43
C GLU A 303 40.00 -11.15 1.95
N SER A 304 41.18 -11.13 2.58
CA SER A 304 41.33 -11.42 4.02
C SER A 304 40.47 -10.53 4.93
N TRP A 305 40.09 -9.34 4.47
CA TRP A 305 39.19 -8.40 5.15
C TRP A 305 37.72 -8.89 5.22
N LEU A 306 37.29 -9.78 4.33
CA LEU A 306 35.91 -10.31 4.32
C LEU A 306 35.55 -11.04 5.61
N ALA A 307 36.53 -11.64 6.29
CA ALA A 307 36.32 -12.33 7.56
C ALA A 307 35.73 -11.40 8.64
N GLN A 308 36.04 -10.10 8.58
CA GLN A 308 35.53 -9.10 9.52
C GLN A 308 34.38 -8.28 8.94
N ALA A 309 34.26 -8.19 7.62
CA ALA A 309 33.31 -7.32 6.92
C ALA A 309 31.86 -7.58 7.32
N GLU A 310 31.46 -8.84 7.46
CA GLU A 310 30.11 -9.22 7.88
C GLU A 310 29.78 -8.72 9.30
N ALA A 311 30.73 -8.83 10.22
CA ALA A 311 30.58 -8.37 11.59
C ALA A 311 30.54 -6.83 11.68
N THR A 312 31.33 -6.15 10.84
CA THR A 312 31.33 -4.70 10.70
C THR A 312 29.98 -4.20 10.16
N ALA A 313 29.47 -4.82 9.09
CA ALA A 313 28.15 -4.54 8.53
C ALA A 313 27.03 -4.73 9.57
N THR A 314 27.07 -5.85 10.30
CA THR A 314 26.09 -6.14 11.36
C THR A 314 26.10 -5.08 12.46
N SER A 315 27.30 -4.70 12.92
CA SER A 315 27.47 -3.67 13.96
C SER A 315 26.95 -2.32 13.51
N TRP A 316 27.22 -1.95 12.25
CA TRP A 316 26.72 -0.71 11.67
C TRP A 316 25.19 -0.69 11.56
N VAL A 317 24.57 -1.80 11.13
CA VAL A 317 23.09 -1.93 11.07
C VAL A 317 22.46 -1.74 12.43
N ILE A 318 23.02 -2.39 13.47
CA ILE A 318 22.53 -2.24 14.85
C ILE A 318 22.58 -0.78 15.31
N ALA A 319 23.63 -0.05 14.92
CA ALA A 319 23.84 1.33 15.32
C ALA A 319 23.00 2.35 14.53
N HIS A 320 22.79 2.14 13.23
CA HIS A 320 22.23 3.17 12.34
C HIS A 320 20.86 2.82 11.74
N GLN A 321 20.64 1.58 11.32
CA GLN A 321 19.43 1.20 10.57
C GLN A 321 18.34 0.62 11.48
N LEU A 322 18.70 -0.27 12.42
CA LEU A 322 17.76 -0.93 13.31
C LEU A 322 16.99 0.04 14.23
N PRO A 323 17.61 1.09 14.83
CA PRO A 323 16.88 2.01 15.71
C PRO A 323 15.77 2.77 14.98
N SER A 324 16.07 3.34 13.81
CA SER A 324 15.08 4.07 13.00
C SER A 324 13.95 3.14 12.51
N PHE A 325 14.30 1.94 12.04
CA PHE A 325 13.30 0.94 11.65
C PHE A 325 12.39 0.55 12.83
N ALA A 326 12.98 0.33 14.01
CA ALA A 326 12.25 -0.05 15.20
C ALA A 326 11.33 1.07 15.68
N GLU A 327 11.81 2.31 15.71
CA GLU A 327 11.03 3.49 16.09
C GLU A 327 9.79 3.65 15.20
N HIS A 328 9.95 3.62 13.88
CA HIS A 328 8.82 3.68 12.94
C HIS A 328 7.83 2.54 13.15
N ALA A 329 8.32 1.30 13.30
CA ALA A 329 7.46 0.14 13.50
C ALA A 329 6.69 0.19 14.83
N VAL A 330 7.37 0.60 15.91
CA VAL A 330 6.80 0.73 17.25
C VAL A 330 5.78 1.87 17.28
N SER A 331 6.14 3.05 16.78
CA SER A 331 5.25 4.22 16.76
C SER A 331 3.93 3.91 16.07
N ARG A 332 3.98 3.39 14.83
CA ARG A 332 2.79 3.03 14.06
C ARG A 332 1.92 2.00 14.80
N ARG A 333 2.53 0.96 15.36
CA ARG A 333 1.80 -0.10 16.07
C ARG A 333 1.21 0.39 17.39
N THR A 334 1.90 1.26 18.10
CA THR A 334 1.38 1.89 19.32
C THR A 334 0.10 2.67 19.02
N THR A 335 0.11 3.53 17.99
CA THR A 335 -1.09 4.29 17.57
C THR A 335 -2.26 3.37 17.21
N GLU A 336 -2.00 2.29 16.46
CA GLU A 336 -3.04 1.29 16.15
C GLU A 336 -3.62 0.64 17.42
N TYR A 337 -2.77 0.24 18.37
CA TYR A 337 -3.19 -0.40 19.61
C TYR A 337 -3.88 0.54 20.59
N GLU A 338 -3.50 1.82 20.64
CA GLU A 338 -4.19 2.84 21.43
C GLU A 338 -5.63 3.06 20.92
N ARG A 339 -5.80 3.21 19.60
CA ARG A 339 -7.14 3.29 18.97
C ARG A 339 -7.95 2.03 19.24
N LEU A 340 -7.32 0.85 19.10
CA LEU A 340 -7.97 -0.43 19.40
C LEU A 340 -8.39 -0.53 20.87
N THR A 341 -7.56 -0.04 21.79
CA THR A 341 -7.86 -0.02 23.23
C THR A 341 -9.07 0.85 23.53
N ALA A 342 -9.12 2.05 22.97
CA ALA A 342 -10.25 2.97 23.12
C ALA A 342 -11.54 2.32 22.61
N ALA A 343 -11.53 1.79 21.38
CA ALA A 343 -12.69 1.16 20.76
C ALA A 343 -13.18 -0.08 21.53
N VAL A 344 -12.26 -0.90 22.07
CA VAL A 344 -12.61 -2.07 22.88
C VAL A 344 -13.24 -1.67 24.21
N LYS A 345 -12.63 -0.73 24.94
CA LYS A 345 -13.16 -0.23 26.23
C LYS A 345 -14.54 0.34 26.05
N GLU A 346 -14.71 1.15 25.02
CA GLU A 346 -15.97 1.78 24.74
C GLU A 346 -17.06 0.79 24.36
N ARG A 347 -16.82 -0.08 23.38
CA ARG A 347 -17.84 -1.00 22.87
C ARG A 347 -18.28 -2.02 23.91
N LEU A 348 -17.33 -2.61 24.64
CA LEU A 348 -17.65 -3.55 25.71
C LEU A 348 -18.25 -2.82 26.91
N GLY A 349 -17.72 -1.65 27.27
CA GLY A 349 -18.25 -0.82 28.36
C GLY A 349 -19.72 -0.42 28.14
N ARG A 350 -20.07 0.02 26.93
CA ARG A 350 -21.46 0.34 26.56
C ARG A 350 -22.39 -0.85 26.74
N GLU A 351 -21.98 -2.02 26.25
CA GLU A 351 -22.81 -3.23 26.36
C GLU A 351 -22.94 -3.71 27.81
N ILE A 352 -21.86 -3.62 28.61
CA ILE A 352 -21.89 -3.91 30.05
C ILE A 352 -22.89 -2.98 30.75
N SER A 353 -22.77 -1.66 30.57
CA SER A 353 -23.68 -0.69 31.18
C SER A 353 -25.13 -0.87 30.71
N ARG A 354 -25.35 -1.26 29.45
CA ARG A 354 -26.68 -1.59 28.92
C ARG A 354 -27.29 -2.78 29.65
N LEU A 355 -26.54 -3.87 29.80
CA LEU A 355 -26.98 -5.09 30.49
C LEU A 355 -27.25 -4.85 31.98
N GLU A 356 -26.41 -4.07 32.66
CA GLU A 356 -26.61 -3.70 34.08
C GLU A 356 -27.87 -2.83 34.27
N THR A 357 -28.11 -1.88 33.37
CA THR A 357 -29.31 -1.06 33.38
C THR A 357 -30.56 -1.92 33.12
N GLU A 358 -30.49 -2.85 32.18
CA GLU A 358 -31.58 -3.79 31.86
C GLU A 358 -31.86 -4.75 33.02
N ALA A 359 -30.82 -5.19 33.74
CA ALA A 359 -30.93 -6.01 34.94
C ALA A 359 -31.67 -5.26 36.06
N SER A 360 -31.27 -4.01 36.34
CA SER A 360 -31.92 -3.16 37.35
C SER A 360 -33.39 -2.91 37.02
N ARG A 361 -33.73 -2.63 35.75
CA ARG A 361 -35.12 -2.47 35.29
C ARG A 361 -35.94 -3.75 35.44
N THR A 362 -35.33 -4.88 35.15
CA THR A 362 -35.93 -6.21 35.30
C THR A 362 -36.28 -6.51 36.74
N ASP A 363 -35.37 -6.19 37.68
CA ASP A 363 -35.59 -6.42 39.10
C ASP A 363 -36.73 -5.55 39.63
N SER A 364 -36.76 -4.25 39.31
CA SER A 364 -37.89 -3.38 39.67
C SER A 364 -39.22 -3.86 39.08
N ALA A 365 -39.23 -4.34 37.83
CA ALA A 365 -40.44 -4.87 37.22
C ALA A 365 -40.91 -6.18 37.90
N ALA A 366 -39.98 -7.01 38.37
CA ALA A 366 -40.30 -8.23 39.11
C ALA A 366 -40.83 -7.90 40.53
N GLU A 367 -40.28 -6.89 41.20
CA GLU A 367 -40.79 -6.35 42.46
C GLU A 367 -42.22 -5.80 42.31
N ASP A 368 -42.51 -5.14 41.18
CA ASP A 368 -43.83 -4.66 40.79
C ASP A 368 -44.80 -5.80 40.35
N GLY A 369 -44.38 -7.06 40.43
CA GLY A 369 -45.19 -8.24 40.07
C GLY A 369 -45.41 -8.44 38.56
N ARG A 370 -44.65 -7.74 37.70
CA ARG A 370 -44.74 -7.89 36.25
C ARG A 370 -43.93 -9.10 35.78
N ARG A 371 -44.44 -9.79 34.76
CA ARG A 371 -43.80 -11.00 34.21
C ARG A 371 -42.59 -10.63 33.36
N VAL A 372 -41.39 -11.01 33.79
CA VAL A 372 -40.14 -10.73 33.06
C VAL A 372 -39.63 -11.97 32.31
N ARG A 373 -39.11 -11.76 31.09
CA ARG A 373 -38.68 -12.85 30.19
C ARG A 373 -37.27 -13.37 30.48
N THR A 374 -36.42 -12.54 31.06
CA THR A 374 -35.04 -12.86 31.44
C THR A 374 -34.83 -12.30 32.84
N SER A 375 -34.18 -13.04 33.74
CA SER A 375 -33.93 -12.58 35.10
C SER A 375 -32.78 -11.56 35.14
N GLY A 376 -32.81 -10.65 36.12
CA GLY A 376 -31.72 -9.70 36.34
C GLY A 376 -30.39 -10.41 36.58
N ASP A 377 -30.40 -11.51 37.33
CA ASP A 377 -29.22 -12.35 37.55
C ASP A 377 -28.61 -12.92 36.26
N ALA A 378 -29.44 -13.33 35.30
CA ALA A 378 -28.94 -13.83 34.02
C ALA A 378 -28.30 -12.72 33.17
N LEU A 379 -28.81 -11.49 33.27
CA LEU A 379 -28.24 -10.32 32.60
C LEU A 379 -26.92 -9.89 33.27
N ARG A 380 -26.85 -9.89 34.61
CA ARG A 380 -25.62 -9.61 35.37
C ARG A 380 -24.50 -10.61 35.05
N ARG A 381 -24.81 -11.91 35.01
CA ARG A 381 -23.82 -12.92 34.60
C ARG A 381 -23.23 -12.66 33.22
N ARG A 382 -24.04 -12.20 32.27
CA ARG A 382 -23.54 -11.82 30.93
C ARG A 382 -22.67 -10.56 31.00
N ALA A 383 -23.01 -9.60 31.85
CA ALA A 383 -22.16 -8.43 32.07
C ALA A 383 -20.80 -8.84 32.67
N ASP A 384 -20.79 -9.73 33.67
CA ASP A 384 -19.57 -10.28 34.27
C ASP A 384 -18.69 -11.01 33.23
N ASP A 385 -19.31 -11.82 32.35
CA ASP A 385 -18.59 -12.47 31.25
C ASP A 385 -17.93 -11.46 30.29
N LEU A 386 -18.62 -10.34 30.02
CA LEU A 386 -18.08 -9.26 29.18
C LEU A 386 -16.98 -8.46 29.90
N ILE A 387 -17.08 -8.27 31.21
CA ILE A 387 -16.02 -7.67 32.03
C ILE A 387 -14.76 -8.53 31.97
N ALA A 388 -14.88 -9.84 32.23
CA ALA A 388 -13.75 -10.77 32.14
C ALA A 388 -13.12 -10.78 30.73
N ARG A 389 -13.96 -10.70 29.68
CA ARG A 389 -13.48 -10.60 28.29
C ARG A 389 -12.76 -9.28 28.02
N LEU A 390 -13.25 -8.17 28.57
CA LEU A 390 -12.61 -6.85 28.46
C LEU A 390 -11.24 -6.88 29.12
N GLU A 391 -11.15 -7.38 30.35
CA GLU A 391 -9.88 -7.51 31.08
C GLU A 391 -8.86 -8.36 30.33
N LEU A 392 -9.27 -9.54 29.85
CA LEU A 392 -8.40 -10.43 29.09
C LEU A 392 -7.93 -9.77 27.79
N ARG A 393 -8.81 -9.03 27.11
CA ARG A 393 -8.46 -8.34 25.87
C ARG A 393 -7.49 -7.19 26.12
N LEU A 394 -7.68 -6.41 27.18
CA LEU A 394 -6.76 -5.33 27.56
C LEU A 394 -5.39 -5.89 27.95
N ALA A 395 -5.34 -6.95 28.76
CA ALA A 395 -4.08 -7.61 29.11
C ALA A 395 -3.34 -8.16 27.87
N GLN A 396 -4.08 -8.64 26.87
CA GLN A 396 -3.48 -9.04 25.60
C GLN A 396 -2.87 -7.84 24.86
N ILE A 397 -3.59 -6.72 24.75
CA ILE A 397 -3.10 -5.51 24.09
C ILE A 397 -1.86 -4.96 24.82
N ASP A 398 -1.85 -4.96 26.15
CA ASP A 398 -0.69 -4.55 26.95
C ASP A 398 0.56 -5.39 26.65
N ARG A 399 0.39 -6.68 26.37
CA ARG A 399 1.50 -7.54 25.91
C ARG A 399 1.93 -7.22 24.48
N GLN A 400 1.00 -6.84 23.61
CA GLN A 400 1.29 -6.47 22.23
C GLN A 400 2.01 -5.14 22.12
N LEU A 401 1.74 -4.19 23.03
CA LEU A 401 2.43 -2.90 23.14
C LEU A 401 3.90 -3.03 23.59
N ARG A 402 4.25 -4.14 24.25
CA ARG A 402 5.64 -4.45 24.62
C ARG A 402 6.38 -5.01 23.41
N MET A 403 6.96 -4.10 22.63
CA MET A 403 7.61 -4.39 21.36
C MET A 403 9.12 -4.18 21.46
N ASN A 404 9.90 -5.14 20.97
CA ASN A 404 11.36 -5.08 20.99
C ASN A 404 11.95 -5.40 19.62
N PRO A 405 12.96 -4.66 19.16
CA PRO A 405 13.74 -5.06 17.99
C PRO A 405 14.50 -6.36 18.27
N LEU A 406 14.59 -7.21 17.26
CA LEU A 406 15.44 -8.39 17.26
C LEU A 406 16.81 -8.04 16.63
N PRO A 407 17.89 -8.76 16.99
CA PRO A 407 19.16 -8.65 16.29
C PRO A 407 18.95 -8.85 14.78
N PRO A 408 19.63 -8.03 13.93
CA PRO A 408 19.51 -8.15 12.49
C PRO A 408 20.05 -9.51 12.04
N ARG A 409 19.43 -10.07 11.00
CA ARG A 409 19.89 -11.32 10.41
C ARG A 409 20.37 -11.07 9.00
N ILE A 410 21.59 -11.51 8.71
CA ILE A 410 22.13 -11.53 7.35
C ILE A 410 21.51 -12.71 6.61
N VAL A 411 21.00 -12.43 5.41
CA VAL A 411 20.27 -13.42 4.60
C VAL A 411 20.84 -13.55 3.19
N SER A 412 21.74 -12.65 2.80
CA SER A 412 22.47 -12.75 1.54
C SER A 412 23.79 -11.99 1.62
N ALA A 413 24.82 -12.48 0.94
CA ALA A 413 26.07 -11.75 0.75
C ALA A 413 26.50 -11.78 -0.72
N ALA A 414 27.08 -10.69 -1.21
CA ALA A 414 27.72 -10.66 -2.53
C ALA A 414 28.98 -9.81 -2.50
N LEU A 415 30.10 -10.34 -3.00
CA LEU A 415 31.29 -9.55 -3.27
C LEU A 415 31.07 -8.81 -4.59
N VAL A 416 31.06 -7.49 -4.55
CA VAL A 416 30.90 -6.63 -5.72
C VAL A 416 32.28 -6.18 -6.16
N MET A 417 32.63 -6.52 -7.39
CA MET A 417 33.89 -6.20 -8.03
C MET A 417 33.72 -5.07 -9.04
N PRO A 418 34.73 -4.18 -9.18
CA PRO A 418 34.75 -3.22 -10.28
C PRO A 418 34.66 -3.95 -11.62
N ALA A 419 33.79 -3.48 -12.52
CA ALA A 419 33.69 -4.05 -13.86
C ALA A 419 35.06 -3.99 -14.57
N PRO A 420 35.47 -5.05 -15.29
CA PRO A 420 36.70 -5.02 -16.06
C PRO A 420 36.63 -3.87 -17.08
N THR A 421 37.68 -3.06 -17.16
CA THR A 421 37.80 -1.99 -18.14
C THR A 421 37.70 -2.56 -19.56
N ALA A 422 36.50 -2.53 -20.14
CA ALA A 422 36.24 -3.04 -21.46
C ALA A 422 36.79 -2.07 -22.52
N ASN A 423 38.03 -2.25 -22.96
CA ASN A 423 38.63 -1.69 -24.19
C ASN A 423 38.47 -0.18 -24.52
N SER A 424 37.88 0.65 -23.67
CA SER A 424 38.19 2.07 -23.60
C SER A 424 39.48 2.17 -22.79
N GLY A 425 40.54 2.75 -23.36
CA GLY A 425 41.80 2.98 -22.66
C GLY A 425 41.58 3.60 -21.28
N PRO A 426 42.57 3.51 -20.37
CA PRO A 426 42.40 3.96 -18.98
C PRO A 426 41.80 5.36 -18.97
N SER A 427 40.59 5.51 -18.41
CA SER A 427 40.03 6.85 -18.22
C SER A 427 40.99 7.59 -17.32
N THR A 428 41.55 8.69 -17.80
CA THR A 428 42.52 9.42 -16.99
C THR A 428 41.80 9.98 -15.76
N PRO A 429 42.49 10.22 -14.63
CA PRO A 429 41.91 10.89 -13.47
C PRO A 429 41.21 12.21 -13.82
N VAL A 430 41.68 12.87 -14.90
CA VAL A 430 41.11 14.08 -15.48
C VAL A 430 39.71 13.82 -16.07
N ASP A 431 39.49 12.70 -16.76
CA ASP A 431 38.19 12.35 -17.36
C ASP A 431 37.13 12.03 -16.28
N ALA A 432 37.55 11.37 -15.19
CA ALA A 432 36.68 11.07 -14.06
C ALA A 432 36.32 12.34 -13.27
N ALA A 433 37.28 13.23 -13.04
CA ALA A 433 37.04 14.53 -12.39
C ALA A 433 36.11 15.40 -13.24
N ASN A 434 36.30 15.42 -14.55
CA ASN A 434 35.43 16.15 -15.47
C ASN A 434 33.99 15.60 -15.47
N ARG A 435 33.82 14.27 -15.42
CA ARG A 435 32.48 13.65 -15.33
C ARG A 435 31.77 14.04 -14.02
N LYS A 436 32.45 13.94 -12.89
CA LYS A 436 31.92 14.37 -11.58
C LYS A 436 31.54 15.86 -11.56
N ALA A 437 32.35 16.71 -12.20
CA ALA A 437 32.04 18.13 -12.33
C ALA A 437 30.79 18.39 -13.18
N ILE A 438 30.62 17.66 -14.30
CA ILE A 438 29.41 17.76 -15.15
C ILE A 438 28.16 17.31 -14.39
N GLU A 439 28.23 16.18 -13.68
CA GLU A 439 27.12 15.66 -12.87
C GLU A 439 26.71 16.63 -11.76
N ARG A 440 27.68 17.15 -11.01
CA ARG A 440 27.46 18.15 -9.94
C ARG A 440 26.78 19.42 -10.48
N ARG A 441 27.28 19.94 -11.60
CA ARG A 441 26.72 21.11 -12.28
C ARG A 441 25.29 20.86 -12.77
N GLY A 442 25.01 19.65 -13.24
CA GLY A 442 23.66 19.20 -13.57
C GLY A 442 22.70 19.25 -12.38
N ILE A 443 23.09 18.65 -11.25
CA ILE A 443 22.29 18.66 -10.02
C ILE A 443 22.02 20.09 -9.57
N GLU A 444 23.04 20.95 -9.53
CA GLU A 444 22.89 22.35 -9.14
C GLU A 444 21.92 23.13 -10.03
N ALA A 445 21.98 22.92 -11.35
CA ALA A 445 21.06 23.53 -12.30
C ALA A 445 19.60 23.12 -12.06
N VAL A 446 19.36 21.84 -11.77
CA VAL A 446 18.02 21.32 -11.47
C VAL A 446 17.52 21.84 -10.11
N LEU A 447 18.35 21.86 -9.08
CA LEU A 447 18.01 22.47 -7.78
C LEU A 447 17.62 23.94 -7.93
N ALA A 448 18.34 24.70 -8.76
CA ALA A 448 18.02 26.09 -9.04
C ALA A 448 16.69 26.23 -9.82
N ALA A 449 16.46 25.38 -10.82
CA ALA A 449 15.22 25.35 -11.58
C ALA A 449 14.00 25.06 -10.67
N GLU A 450 14.06 24.02 -9.84
CA GLU A 450 12.98 23.67 -8.90
C GLU A 450 12.67 24.77 -7.88
N ARG A 451 13.71 25.44 -7.35
CA ARG A 451 13.53 26.61 -6.47
C ARG A 451 12.83 27.75 -7.20
N SER A 452 13.15 27.98 -8.47
CA SER A 452 12.49 29.03 -9.27
C SER A 452 11.01 28.73 -9.53
N LEU A 453 10.61 27.46 -9.52
CA LEU A 453 9.21 27.00 -9.59
C LEU A 453 8.47 27.08 -8.24
N GLY A 454 9.14 27.55 -7.19
CA GLY A 454 8.57 27.68 -5.84
C GLY A 454 8.51 26.36 -5.07
N ARG A 455 9.34 25.38 -5.43
CA ARG A 455 9.48 24.11 -4.71
C ARG A 455 10.69 24.12 -3.78
N THR A 456 10.73 23.17 -2.85
CA THR A 456 11.84 22.96 -1.90
C THR A 456 12.56 21.66 -2.29
N PRO A 457 13.58 21.73 -3.17
CA PRO A 457 14.31 20.55 -3.59
C PRO A 457 15.45 20.17 -2.63
N VAL A 458 15.58 18.88 -2.36
CA VAL A 458 16.60 18.25 -1.50
C VAL A 458 17.33 17.17 -2.31
N GLU A 459 18.65 17.36 -2.49
CA GLU A 459 19.53 16.34 -3.08
C GLU A 459 19.53 15.10 -2.18
N GLN A 460 19.34 13.93 -2.79
CA GLN A 460 19.35 12.65 -2.09
C GLN A 460 20.77 12.09 -2.02
N PRO A 461 21.12 11.36 -0.95
CA PRO A 461 22.40 10.68 -0.85
C PRO A 461 22.56 9.62 -1.95
N PHE A 462 23.80 9.29 -2.29
CA PHE A 462 24.17 8.32 -3.32
C PHE A 462 23.92 6.84 -2.89
N ASN A 463 22.99 6.59 -1.97
CA ASN A 463 22.64 5.25 -1.48
C ASN A 463 21.70 4.48 -2.43
N ASN A 464 21.83 4.75 -3.73
CA ASN A 464 21.01 4.22 -4.82
C ASN A 464 19.49 4.27 -4.57
N PRO A 465 18.91 5.45 -4.29
CA PRO A 465 17.47 5.59 -4.15
C PRO A 465 16.74 5.46 -5.49
N GLY A 466 17.44 5.53 -6.63
CA GLY A 466 16.88 5.53 -7.99
C GLY A 466 16.40 6.90 -8.50
N PHE A 467 16.74 7.98 -7.79
CA PHE A 467 16.49 9.39 -8.17
C PHE A 467 17.45 10.33 -7.43
N ASP A 468 17.84 11.45 -8.02
CA ASP A 468 18.83 12.37 -7.43
C ASP A 468 18.22 13.44 -6.51
N ILE A 469 17.01 13.93 -6.80
CA ILE A 469 16.41 15.08 -6.10
C ILE A 469 14.96 14.76 -5.68
N LEU A 470 14.65 14.96 -4.40
CA LEU A 470 13.29 15.04 -3.90
C LEU A 470 12.84 16.50 -3.92
N SER A 471 11.81 16.83 -4.69
CA SER A 471 11.29 18.19 -4.79
C SER A 471 9.90 18.28 -4.19
N GLU A 472 9.77 19.06 -3.11
CA GLU A 472 8.55 19.15 -2.31
C GLU A 472 7.84 20.49 -2.50
N ARG A 473 6.52 20.50 -2.35
CA ARG A 473 5.72 21.73 -2.36
C ARG A 473 4.47 21.55 -1.50
N ALA A 474 4.26 22.48 -0.56
CA ALA A 474 3.12 22.41 0.36
C ALA A 474 1.78 22.31 -0.40
N GLY A 475 0.97 21.31 -0.05
CA GLY A 475 -0.33 21.05 -0.68
C GLY A 475 -0.29 20.42 -2.08
N ASP A 476 0.89 20.03 -2.56
CA ASP A 476 1.12 19.38 -3.86
C ASP A 476 1.86 18.04 -3.66
N VAL A 477 1.91 17.21 -4.71
CA VAL A 477 2.60 15.92 -4.68
C VAL A 477 4.12 16.10 -4.70
N ASN A 478 4.84 15.24 -3.97
CA ASN A 478 6.30 15.24 -3.96
C ASN A 478 6.84 14.63 -5.27
N LEU A 479 7.77 15.34 -5.92
CA LEU A 479 8.37 14.92 -7.18
C LEU A 479 9.73 14.26 -6.95
N ARG A 480 9.95 13.14 -7.63
CA ARG A 480 11.24 12.45 -7.68
C ARG A 480 11.89 12.73 -9.02
N ILE A 481 13.07 13.31 -8.99
CA ILE A 481 13.75 13.81 -10.19
C ILE A 481 15.07 13.08 -10.35
N GLU A 482 15.20 12.35 -11.45
CA GLU A 482 16.46 11.78 -11.92
C GLU A 482 17.17 12.77 -12.83
N VAL A 483 18.45 13.03 -12.61
CA VAL A 483 19.23 14.03 -13.36
C VAL A 483 20.19 13.35 -14.32
N ARG A 484 20.20 13.82 -15.57
CA ARG A 484 21.15 13.39 -16.60
C ARG A 484 21.80 14.61 -17.21
N ALA A 485 23.05 14.85 -16.81
CA ALA A 485 23.87 15.95 -17.30
C ALA A 485 24.86 15.48 -18.36
N ARG A 486 24.93 16.20 -19.49
CA ARG A 486 25.91 15.94 -20.55
C ARG A 486 26.46 17.24 -21.09
N ILE A 487 27.72 17.23 -21.52
CA ILE A 487 28.28 18.36 -22.24
C ILE A 487 27.54 18.54 -23.57
N THR A 488 27.37 19.78 -24.02
CA THR A 488 26.72 20.09 -25.30
C THR A 488 27.38 19.27 -26.44
N GLY A 489 26.56 18.54 -27.20
CA GLY A 489 27.01 17.69 -28.31
C GLY A 489 27.18 16.20 -27.97
N ALA A 490 26.82 15.75 -26.77
CA ALA A 490 26.80 14.32 -26.45
C ALA A 490 25.69 13.56 -27.20
N ASP A 491 25.98 12.33 -27.62
CA ASP A 491 25.04 11.49 -28.37
C ASP A 491 24.12 10.64 -27.50
N THR A 492 24.58 10.27 -26.29
CA THR A 492 23.88 9.29 -25.44
C THR A 492 24.01 9.57 -23.94
N PHE A 493 23.07 9.04 -23.18
CA PHE A 493 23.16 8.89 -21.73
C PHE A 493 22.76 7.49 -21.29
N THR A 494 23.24 7.04 -20.12
CA THR A 494 22.93 5.73 -19.57
C THR A 494 21.79 5.87 -18.57
N ILE A 495 20.88 4.90 -18.54
CA ILE A 495 19.89 4.76 -17.48
C ILE A 495 19.96 3.36 -16.88
N THR A 496 19.81 3.25 -15.55
CA THR A 496 19.89 2.00 -14.81
C THR A 496 18.51 1.35 -14.67
N ARG A 497 18.50 0.06 -14.30
CA ARG A 497 17.27 -0.69 -14.05
C ARG A 497 16.53 -0.11 -12.84
N THR A 498 17.25 0.26 -11.79
CA THR A 498 16.67 0.88 -10.59
C THR A 498 15.95 2.18 -10.91
N GLU A 499 16.55 3.07 -11.71
CA GLU A 499 15.95 4.33 -12.13
C GLU A 499 14.67 4.14 -12.95
N VAL A 500 14.68 3.22 -13.91
CA VAL A 500 13.48 2.93 -14.72
C VAL A 500 12.35 2.37 -13.86
N LEU A 501 12.65 1.42 -12.97
CA LEU A 501 11.64 0.82 -12.08
C LEU A 501 11.08 1.85 -11.10
N LEU A 502 11.92 2.73 -10.54
CA LEU A 502 11.46 3.81 -9.69
C LEU A 502 10.56 4.77 -10.47
N ALA A 503 10.96 5.17 -11.67
CA ALA A 503 10.18 6.06 -12.51
C ALA A 503 8.78 5.49 -12.83
N LEU A 504 8.69 4.18 -13.08
CA LEU A 504 7.42 3.48 -13.31
C LEU A 504 6.56 3.42 -12.05
N ASN A 505 7.15 3.14 -10.88
CA ASN A 505 6.41 3.00 -9.62
C ASN A 505 5.98 4.36 -9.04
N ALA A 506 6.77 5.40 -9.25
CA ALA A 506 6.49 6.76 -8.80
C ALA A 506 5.61 7.55 -9.77
N ALA A 507 5.21 6.99 -10.93
CA ALA A 507 4.34 7.68 -11.88
C ALA A 507 2.98 8.06 -11.26
N PRO A 508 2.45 9.28 -11.49
CA PRO A 508 2.96 10.32 -12.39
C PRO A 508 3.93 11.32 -11.73
N ASN A 509 4.42 11.04 -10.53
CA ASN A 509 5.20 11.94 -9.68
C ASN A 509 6.72 11.79 -9.88
N HIS A 510 7.16 11.29 -11.05
CA HIS A 510 8.56 11.18 -11.45
C HIS A 510 8.88 12.11 -12.62
N ARG A 511 10.11 12.65 -12.65
CA ARG A 511 10.64 13.46 -13.76
C ARG A 511 12.05 12.99 -14.13
N LEU A 512 12.35 12.99 -15.41
CA LEU A 512 13.73 12.94 -15.90
C LEU A 512 14.15 14.36 -16.28
N ALA A 513 15.13 14.92 -15.57
CA ALA A 513 15.72 16.21 -15.86
C ALA A 513 16.99 16.01 -16.70
N LEU A 514 16.98 16.53 -17.91
CA LEU A 514 18.12 16.55 -18.82
C LEU A 514 18.80 17.90 -18.71
N VAL A 515 20.11 17.91 -18.50
CA VAL A 515 20.91 19.13 -18.43
C VAL A 515 21.98 19.13 -19.52
N SER A 516 21.89 20.09 -20.44
CA SER A 516 22.94 20.35 -21.41
C SER A 516 23.93 21.35 -20.80
N VAL A 517 25.12 20.87 -20.48
CA VAL A 517 26.18 21.63 -19.82
C VAL A 517 27.05 22.33 -20.88
N HIS A 518 27.00 23.66 -20.90
CA HIS A 518 27.77 24.45 -21.86
C HIS A 518 29.24 24.59 -21.41
N PRO A 519 30.23 24.46 -22.31
CA PRO A 519 31.65 24.59 -21.95
C PRO A 519 31.99 25.97 -21.38
N ASP A 520 31.34 27.04 -21.86
CA ASP A 520 31.65 28.43 -21.50
C ASP A 520 31.06 28.91 -20.15
N GLY A 521 30.34 28.05 -19.43
CA GLY A 521 29.93 28.30 -18.04
C GLY A 521 28.43 28.20 -17.75
N PRO A 522 28.05 28.14 -16.45
CA PRO A 522 26.75 27.63 -15.98
C PRO A 522 25.54 28.49 -16.38
N HIS A 523 25.76 29.75 -16.72
CA HIS A 523 24.72 30.66 -17.17
C HIS A 523 24.15 30.33 -18.55
N LEU A 524 24.81 29.43 -19.30
CA LEU A 524 24.37 28.93 -20.61
C LEU A 524 23.86 27.48 -20.53
N ASP A 525 23.75 26.92 -19.32
CA ASP A 525 23.20 25.58 -19.17
C ASP A 525 21.70 25.58 -19.43
N GLU A 526 21.25 24.58 -20.17
CA GLU A 526 19.84 24.36 -20.43
C GLU A 526 19.33 23.17 -19.63
N VAL A 527 18.15 23.32 -19.04
CA VAL A 527 17.45 22.26 -18.30
C VAL A 527 16.13 21.96 -18.98
N ARG A 528 15.88 20.67 -19.26
CA ARG A 528 14.60 20.19 -19.78
C ARG A 528 14.07 19.04 -18.96
N TYR A 529 12.74 18.99 -18.82
CA TYR A 529 12.05 17.98 -18.05
C TYR A 529 11.19 17.10 -18.95
N ILE A 530 11.17 15.80 -18.66
CA ILE A 530 10.21 14.86 -19.23
C ILE A 530 9.38 14.26 -18.10
N ALA A 531 8.07 14.51 -18.12
CA ALA A 531 7.12 13.79 -17.26
C ALA A 531 6.90 12.38 -17.79
N ASN A 532 6.71 11.42 -16.88
CA ASN A 532 6.17 10.10 -17.25
C ASN A 532 6.98 9.34 -18.30
N VAL A 533 8.30 9.55 -18.36
CA VAL A 533 9.21 9.02 -19.41
C VAL A 533 8.94 7.58 -19.82
N PHE A 534 8.69 6.70 -18.84
CA PHE A 534 8.49 5.27 -19.08
C PHE A 534 7.03 4.83 -18.93
N SER A 535 6.13 5.74 -18.53
CA SER A 535 4.72 5.43 -18.31
C SER A 535 4.01 5.23 -19.66
N GLY A 536 3.52 4.01 -19.89
CA GLY A 536 2.77 3.67 -21.09
C GLY A 536 3.56 2.90 -22.15
N SER A 537 4.90 2.85 -22.08
CA SER A 537 5.69 1.91 -22.89
C SER A 537 6.99 1.61 -22.14
N GLU A 538 6.99 0.50 -21.42
CA GLU A 538 8.19 0.02 -20.76
C GLU A 538 9.30 -0.22 -21.80
N PRO A 539 10.55 0.14 -21.50
CA PRO A 539 11.66 -0.18 -22.39
C PRO A 539 11.74 -1.69 -22.63
N ALA A 540 11.89 -2.10 -23.90
CA ALA A 540 11.85 -3.52 -24.27
C ALA A 540 12.90 -4.36 -23.52
N TRP A 541 14.09 -3.78 -23.28
CA TRP A 541 15.20 -4.39 -22.56
C TRP A 541 14.89 -4.65 -21.08
N LEU A 542 13.90 -3.98 -20.49
CA LEU A 542 13.51 -4.23 -19.09
C LEU A 542 12.99 -5.66 -18.91
N ASN A 543 12.45 -6.26 -19.99
CA ASN A 543 12.01 -7.66 -20.02
C ASN A 543 13.17 -8.67 -20.02
N GLU A 544 14.39 -8.23 -20.30
CA GLU A 544 15.59 -9.06 -20.24
C GLU A 544 16.18 -8.97 -18.83
N PHE A 545 16.00 -10.04 -18.04
CA PHE A 545 16.34 -10.06 -16.62
C PHE A 545 17.82 -9.73 -16.33
N GLY A 546 18.73 -10.09 -17.24
CA GLY A 546 20.17 -9.84 -17.10
C GLY A 546 20.62 -8.43 -17.52
N VAL A 547 19.73 -7.59 -18.05
CA VAL A 547 20.07 -6.22 -18.45
C VAL A 547 19.82 -5.26 -17.30
N VAL A 548 20.91 -4.63 -16.85
CA VAL A 548 20.94 -3.75 -15.67
C VAL A 548 20.98 -2.26 -16.02
N SER A 549 21.34 -1.93 -17.27
CA SER A 549 21.37 -0.55 -17.77
C SER A 549 21.31 -0.52 -19.29
N GLN A 550 20.91 0.62 -19.86
CA GLN A 550 20.93 0.86 -21.30
C GLN A 550 21.38 2.28 -21.64
N ASN A 551 22.10 2.43 -22.74
CA ASN A 551 22.38 3.74 -23.36
C ASN A 551 21.20 4.17 -24.23
N LEU A 552 20.66 5.35 -23.94
CA LEU A 552 19.57 6.00 -24.66
C LEU A 552 20.09 7.18 -25.48
N SER A 553 19.40 7.49 -26.59
CA SER A 553 19.74 8.64 -27.43
C SER A 553 19.49 9.95 -26.70
N TRP A 554 20.51 10.79 -26.58
CA TRP A 554 20.37 12.11 -25.97
C TRP A 554 19.40 12.99 -26.77
N THR A 555 19.59 13.09 -28.08
CA THR A 555 18.79 13.94 -28.98
C THR A 555 17.29 13.62 -28.90
N HIS A 556 16.92 12.34 -28.98
CA HIS A 556 15.51 11.93 -28.94
C HIS A 556 14.81 12.36 -27.66
N TYR A 557 15.45 12.15 -26.51
CA TYR A 557 14.88 12.52 -25.21
C TYR A 557 14.93 14.03 -24.98
N TRP A 558 15.99 14.72 -25.42
CA TRP A 558 16.13 16.17 -25.33
C TRP A 558 15.03 16.92 -26.08
N GLU A 559 14.67 16.45 -27.27
CA GLU A 559 13.58 17.02 -28.08
C GLU A 559 12.19 16.78 -27.47
N THR A 560 12.04 15.67 -26.74
CA THR A 560 10.79 15.35 -26.02
C THR A 560 10.64 16.17 -24.74
N GLY A 561 11.75 16.64 -24.17
CA GLY A 561 11.76 17.46 -22.96
C GLY A 561 11.27 18.89 -23.21
N SER A 562 10.59 19.44 -22.20
CA SER A 562 10.12 20.83 -22.19
C SER A 562 10.87 21.67 -21.16
N ALA A 563 10.68 22.98 -21.21
CA ALA A 563 11.09 23.86 -20.10
C ALA A 563 10.50 23.36 -18.77
N PRO A 564 11.15 23.64 -17.62
CA PRO A 564 10.67 23.22 -16.30
C PRO A 564 9.22 23.68 -16.06
N PHE A 565 8.38 22.81 -15.50
CA PHE A 565 6.92 23.02 -15.30
C PHE A 565 6.43 22.66 -13.91
#